data_AF-A0A7Y6Z9E6-F1
#
_entry.id   AF-A0A7Y6Z9E6-F1
#
_cell.length_a   1.000
_cell.length_b   1.000
_cell.length_c   1.000
_cell.angle_alpha   90.00
_cell.angle_beta   90.00
_cell.angle_gamma   90.00
#
_symmetry.space_group_name_H-M   'P 1'
#
loop_
_entity.id
_entity.type
_entity.pdbx_description
1 polymer ?
#
loop_
_entity_poly.entity_id
_entity_poly.type
_entity_poly.pdbx_seq_one_letter_code
_entity_poly.pdbx_strand_id
1 'polypeptide(L)'
;MSLDIKCNTVRALPGLTSLLILALLTAQAVAIVEQASDAGMPAADTTTVPAQASTLDVAAIRRAQLFGDASNAAVAAPVVAAARAVESPLDIRLLGVIAARRNEDSVAIVAESGRQRAYSAGETLQHHNNARLIEIAAHRILLDVAGEHQFVELEKAK
;
A
#
# COMPACT_ATOMS: atom_id res chain seq x y z
N MET A 1 48.16 -7.49 49.27
CA MET A 1 48.36 -6.60 48.11
C MET A 1 47.06 -5.83 47.93
N SER A 2 47.00 -4.65 48.55
CA SER A 2 45.78 -3.83 48.63
C SER A 2 45.75 -2.92 47.40
N LEU A 3 44.73 -3.01 46.56
CA LEU A 3 44.49 -2.01 45.52
C LEU A 3 43.32 -1.13 45.96
N ASP A 4 43.70 0.01 46.52
CA ASP A 4 42.95 1.25 46.57
C ASP A 4 42.49 1.63 45.16
N ILE A 5 41.25 1.30 44.81
CA ILE A 5 40.61 1.85 43.62
C ILE A 5 39.70 2.98 44.08
N LYS A 6 40.31 4.16 44.00
CA LYS A 6 39.83 5.46 44.43
C LYS A 6 38.42 5.75 43.92
N CYS A 7 37.63 6.20 44.87
CA CYS A 7 36.29 6.74 44.78
C CYS A 7 36.24 8.04 43.92
N ASN A 8 36.35 7.93 42.58
CA ASN A 8 36.12 9.05 41.66
C ASN A 8 35.37 8.67 40.34
N THR A 9 35.00 7.41 40.16
CA THR A 9 34.45 6.93 38.87
C THR A 9 32.96 7.26 38.66
N VAL A 10 32.23 7.70 39.68
CA VAL A 10 30.76 7.86 39.59
C VAL A 10 30.33 9.21 38.97
N ARG A 11 31.17 10.25 39.03
CA ARG A 11 30.83 11.58 38.47
C ARG A 11 31.27 11.78 37.01
N ALA A 12 32.21 10.96 36.54
CA ALA A 12 32.65 10.93 35.14
C ALA A 12 31.83 9.94 34.28
N LEU A 13 31.11 9.02 34.92
CA LEU A 13 30.30 7.98 34.27
C LEU A 13 29.21 8.53 33.33
N PRO A 14 28.39 9.56 33.68
CA PRO A 14 27.38 10.06 32.76
C PRO A 14 27.98 10.83 31.58
N GLY A 15 29.16 11.44 31.76
CA GLY A 15 29.87 12.14 30.68
C GLY A 15 30.44 11.15 29.66
N LEU A 16 31.03 10.06 30.14
CA LEU A 16 31.60 9.03 29.28
C LEU A 16 30.52 8.22 28.56
N THR A 17 29.40 7.90 29.23
CA THR A 17 28.26 7.24 28.58
C THR A 17 27.53 8.17 27.62
N SER A 18 27.35 9.46 27.95
CA SER A 18 26.76 10.45 27.04
C SER A 18 27.63 10.65 25.79
N LEU A 19 28.96 10.73 25.94
CA LEU A 19 29.88 10.84 24.81
C LEU A 19 29.86 9.57 23.94
N LEU A 20 29.79 8.39 24.55
CA LEU A 20 29.74 7.11 23.84
C LEU A 20 28.41 6.94 23.07
N ILE A 21 27.27 7.30 23.67
CA ILE A 21 25.96 7.26 23.02
C ILE A 21 25.90 8.27 21.87
N LEU A 22 26.42 9.48 22.06
CA LEU A 22 26.46 10.51 21.02
C LEU A 22 27.34 10.07 19.84
N ALA A 23 28.50 9.47 20.09
CA ALA A 23 29.36 8.89 19.06
C ALA A 23 28.67 7.74 18.29
N LEU A 24 27.94 6.86 19.00
CA LEU A 24 27.21 5.75 18.37
C LEU A 24 26.06 6.24 17.46
N LEU A 25 25.32 7.26 17.90
CA LEU A 25 24.25 7.88 17.10
C LEU A 25 24.79 8.54 15.83
N THR A 26 25.94 9.22 15.90
CA THR A 26 26.56 9.83 14.71
C THR A 26 27.07 8.80 13.69
N ALA A 27 27.53 7.64 14.14
CA ALA A 27 28.02 6.57 13.25
C ALA A 27 26.89 5.93 12.43
N GLN A 28 25.70 5.76 13.01
CA GLN A 28 24.55 5.15 12.34
C GLN A 28 23.99 6.03 11.20
N ALA A 29 24.16 7.35 11.27
CA ALA A 29 23.70 8.28 10.24
C ALA A 29 24.55 8.21 8.95
N VAL A 30 25.84 7.88 9.06
CA VAL A 30 26.76 7.80 7.90
C VAL A 30 26.42 6.62 6.99
N ALA A 31 25.93 5.51 7.56
CA ALA A 31 25.58 4.31 6.79
C ALA A 31 24.35 4.50 5.86
N ILE A 32 23.49 5.51 6.09
CA ILE A 32 22.28 5.73 5.29
C ILE A 32 22.58 6.58 4.04
N VAL A 33 23.62 7.42 4.06
CA VAL A 33 23.98 8.31 2.94
C VAL A 33 24.70 7.56 1.82
N GLU A 34 25.44 6.50 2.13
CA GLU A 34 26.19 5.71 1.14
C GLU A 34 25.31 4.75 0.32
N GLN A 35 24.06 4.51 0.73
CA GLN A 35 23.14 3.60 0.03
C GLN A 35 22.44 4.23 -1.18
N ALA A 36 22.77 5.48 -1.53
CA ALA A 36 22.15 6.21 -2.64
C ALA A 36 23.00 6.23 -3.94
N SER A 37 24.01 5.37 -4.09
CA SER A 37 24.86 5.34 -5.29
C SER A 37 24.83 4.04 -6.09
N ASP A 38 24.00 3.07 -5.70
CA ASP A 38 23.72 1.90 -6.56
C ASP A 38 22.32 2.00 -7.19
N ALA A 39 21.98 3.19 -7.66
CA ALA A 39 21.26 3.27 -8.93
C ALA A 39 22.25 2.87 -10.01
N GLY A 40 22.57 1.58 -10.05
CA GLY A 40 23.14 0.92 -11.21
C GLY A 40 22.17 1.12 -12.34
N MET A 41 22.26 2.28 -13.00
CA MET A 41 21.80 2.42 -14.36
C MET A 41 22.47 1.26 -15.07
N PRO A 42 21.71 0.31 -15.66
CA PRO A 42 22.34 -0.78 -16.38
C PRO A 42 23.31 -0.10 -17.34
N ALA A 43 24.60 -0.37 -17.15
CA ALA A 43 25.58 0.06 -18.12
C ALA A 43 25.02 -0.44 -19.44
N ALA A 44 24.66 0.49 -20.32
CA ALA A 44 24.30 0.14 -21.66
C ALA A 44 25.57 -0.47 -22.23
N ASP A 45 25.72 -1.78 -22.06
CA ASP A 45 26.66 -2.59 -22.80
C ASP A 45 26.33 -2.27 -24.25
N THR A 46 27.13 -1.36 -24.81
CA THR A 46 27.10 -1.06 -26.23
C THR A 46 27.83 -2.21 -26.92
N THR A 47 27.41 -3.45 -26.60
CA THR A 47 27.53 -4.55 -27.51
C THR A 47 26.72 -4.10 -28.70
N THR A 48 27.41 -3.83 -29.80
CA THR A 48 26.80 -3.60 -31.10
C THR A 48 26.14 -4.91 -31.49
N VAL A 49 24.96 -5.17 -30.93
CA VAL A 49 24.08 -6.23 -31.37
C VAL A 49 23.72 -5.84 -32.80
N PRO A 50 24.02 -6.67 -33.81
CA PRO A 50 23.53 -6.41 -35.15
C PRO A 50 22.04 -6.14 -35.02
N ALA A 51 21.52 -5.08 -35.65
CA ALA A 51 20.12 -4.67 -35.54
C ALA A 51 19.19 -5.80 -36.03
N GLN A 52 19.00 -6.80 -35.17
CA GLN A 52 17.91 -7.74 -35.24
C GLN A 52 16.73 -6.89 -34.84
N ALA A 53 15.82 -6.69 -35.78
CA ALA A 53 14.54 -6.09 -35.50
C ALA A 53 13.95 -6.87 -34.32
N SER A 54 14.02 -6.28 -33.12
CA SER A 54 13.46 -6.84 -31.91
C SER A 54 11.96 -6.81 -32.10
N THR A 55 11.42 -7.86 -32.71
CA THR A 55 9.99 -8.03 -32.85
C THR A 55 9.44 -8.13 -31.44
N LEU A 56 8.75 -7.08 -31.01
CA LEU A 56 8.08 -7.04 -29.71
C LEU A 56 7.10 -8.22 -29.63
N ASP A 57 7.42 -9.24 -28.83
CA ASP A 57 6.52 -10.37 -28.61
C ASP A 57 5.38 -9.95 -27.67
N VAL A 58 4.32 -9.39 -28.26
CA VAL A 58 3.09 -9.03 -27.55
C VAL A 58 2.48 -10.25 -26.84
N ALA A 59 2.70 -11.46 -27.35
CA ALA A 59 2.21 -12.67 -26.70
C ALA A 59 3.01 -13.00 -25.43
N ALA A 60 4.30 -12.66 -25.33
CA ALA A 60 5.07 -12.77 -24.09
C ALA A 60 4.55 -11.82 -23.01
N ILE A 61 4.27 -10.56 -23.37
CA ILE A 61 3.69 -9.57 -22.45
C ILE A 61 2.31 -10.02 -21.97
N ARG A 62 1.47 -10.54 -22.88
CA ARG A 62 0.14 -11.06 -22.53
C ARG A 62 0.23 -12.29 -21.61
N ARG A 63 1.17 -13.21 -21.86
CA ARG A 63 1.41 -14.39 -21.01
C ARG A 63 1.91 -14.02 -19.62
N ALA A 64 2.57 -12.87 -19.47
CA ALA A 64 3.02 -12.37 -18.17
C ALA A 64 1.89 -11.87 -17.26
N GLN A 65 0.64 -11.76 -17.75
CA GLN A 65 -0.56 -11.42 -16.96
C GLN A 65 -0.37 -10.19 -16.05
N LEU A 66 0.39 -9.18 -16.51
CA LEU A 66 0.73 -7.99 -15.73
C LEU A 66 -0.50 -7.18 -15.26
N PHE A 67 -1.65 -7.40 -15.89
CA PHE A 67 -2.92 -6.74 -15.61
C PHE A 67 -4.04 -7.74 -15.28
N GLY A 68 -3.68 -8.99 -14.98
CA GLY A 68 -4.62 -10.09 -14.80
C GLY A 68 -4.92 -10.88 -16.08
N ASP A 69 -5.82 -11.85 -15.96
CA ASP A 69 -6.19 -12.76 -17.05
C ASP A 69 -7.53 -12.36 -17.67
N ALA A 70 -7.50 -11.78 -18.87
CA ALA A 70 -8.70 -11.34 -19.58
C ALA A 70 -9.64 -12.51 -19.96
N SER A 71 -9.10 -13.73 -20.12
CA SER A 71 -9.90 -14.91 -20.46
C SER A 71 -10.64 -15.50 -19.26
N ASN A 72 -10.30 -15.04 -18.05
CA ASN A 72 -10.91 -15.45 -16.80
C ASN A 72 -11.42 -14.22 -16.05
N ALA A 73 -12.04 -13.30 -16.81
CA ALA A 73 -13.09 -12.45 -16.31
C ALA A 73 -14.22 -13.38 -15.85
N ALA A 74 -14.09 -13.90 -14.62
CA ALA A 74 -15.19 -14.54 -13.94
C ALA A 74 -16.35 -13.56 -14.03
N VAL A 75 -17.41 -13.97 -14.72
CA VAL A 75 -18.70 -13.28 -14.67
C VAL A 75 -19.04 -13.25 -13.20
N ALA A 76 -18.77 -12.12 -12.54
CA ALA A 76 -19.12 -11.92 -11.15
C ALA A 76 -20.61 -12.21 -11.09
N ALA A 77 -20.97 -13.30 -10.40
CA ALA A 77 -22.36 -13.65 -10.21
C ALA A 77 -23.04 -12.39 -9.65
N PRO A 78 -24.18 -11.97 -10.21
CA PRO A 78 -24.86 -10.78 -9.72
C PRO A 78 -25.20 -11.06 -8.27
N VAL A 79 -24.46 -10.43 -7.36
CA VAL A 79 -24.73 -10.56 -5.93
C VAL A 79 -26.10 -9.92 -5.74
N VAL A 80 -27.07 -10.74 -5.33
CA VAL A 80 -28.50 -10.41 -5.26
C VAL A 80 -28.77 -9.15 -4.42
N ALA A 81 -27.82 -8.78 -3.55
CA ALA A 81 -27.82 -7.54 -2.78
C ALA A 81 -27.71 -6.25 -3.63
N ALA A 82 -27.09 -6.31 -4.81
CA ALA A 82 -26.89 -5.16 -5.69
C ALA A 82 -28.20 -4.64 -6.30
N ALA A 83 -29.23 -5.49 -6.44
CA ALA A 83 -30.50 -5.11 -7.06
C ALA A 83 -31.37 -4.18 -6.20
N ARG A 84 -31.04 -4.04 -4.90
CA ARG A 84 -31.84 -3.27 -3.93
C ARG A 84 -31.05 -2.19 -3.19
N ALA A 85 -29.79 -1.97 -3.58
CA ALA A 85 -28.95 -0.96 -2.95
C ALA A 85 -29.33 0.45 -3.43
N VAL A 86 -29.41 1.39 -2.49
CA VAL A 86 -29.67 2.81 -2.77
C VAL A 86 -28.33 3.57 -2.80
N GLU A 87 -28.27 4.71 -3.50
CA GLU A 87 -27.09 5.58 -3.46
C GLU A 87 -26.83 6.06 -2.02
N SER A 88 -25.59 5.95 -1.54
CA SER A 88 -25.25 6.30 -0.16
C SER A 88 -25.29 7.83 0.04
N PRO A 89 -26.02 8.34 1.05
CA PRO A 89 -25.98 9.76 1.42
C PRO A 89 -24.76 10.13 2.27
N LEU A 90 -23.83 9.19 2.51
CA LEU A 90 -22.63 9.44 3.31
C LEU A 90 -21.67 10.38 2.57
N ASP A 91 -21.06 11.33 3.29
CA ASP A 91 -19.98 12.18 2.74
C ASP A 91 -18.66 11.41 2.67
N ILE A 92 -18.65 10.39 1.82
CA ILE A 92 -17.49 9.58 1.51
C ILE A 92 -17.28 9.56 0.00
N ARG A 93 -16.01 9.49 -0.41
CA ARG A 93 -15.62 9.44 -1.82
C ARG A 93 -14.81 8.20 -2.09
N LEU A 94 -15.21 7.43 -3.09
CA LEU A 94 -14.42 6.30 -3.58
C LEU A 94 -13.38 6.84 -4.56
N LEU A 95 -12.10 6.71 -4.20
CA LEU A 95 -10.98 7.21 -4.99
C LEU A 95 -10.37 6.15 -5.91
N GLY A 96 -10.47 4.88 -5.52
CA GLY A 96 -9.88 3.79 -6.29
C GLY A 96 -10.38 2.42 -5.84
N VAL A 97 -10.33 1.46 -6.75
CA VAL A 97 -10.67 0.06 -6.49
C VAL A 97 -9.62 -0.84 -7.11
N ILE A 98 -9.17 -1.82 -6.33
CA ILE A 98 -8.35 -2.93 -6.78
C ILE A 98 -9.23 -4.18 -6.64
N ALA A 99 -9.84 -4.58 -7.74
CA ALA A 99 -10.70 -5.76 -7.77
C ALA A 99 -9.84 -7.02 -7.97
N ALA A 100 -9.90 -7.93 -7.01
CA ALA A 100 -9.32 -9.26 -7.13
C ALA A 100 -10.38 -10.27 -7.58
N ARG A 101 -9.95 -11.48 -7.93
CA ARG A 101 -10.89 -12.59 -8.29
C ARG A 101 -11.78 -12.99 -7.13
N ARG A 102 -11.25 -12.89 -5.90
CA ARG A 102 -11.99 -13.17 -4.68
C ARG A 102 -12.18 -11.87 -3.92
N ASN A 103 -13.39 -11.70 -3.38
CA ASN A 103 -13.77 -10.44 -2.73
C ASN A 103 -12.89 -10.15 -1.50
N GLU A 104 -12.44 -11.17 -0.76
CA GLU A 104 -11.52 -10.97 0.38
C GLU A 104 -10.15 -10.38 -0.01
N ASP A 105 -9.71 -10.57 -1.26
CA ASP A 105 -8.44 -10.03 -1.77
C ASP A 105 -8.63 -8.66 -2.43
N SER A 106 -9.87 -8.16 -2.52
CA SER A 106 -10.19 -6.86 -3.10
C SER A 106 -9.96 -5.73 -2.09
N VAL A 107 -9.45 -4.60 -2.58
CA VAL A 107 -9.15 -3.42 -1.77
C VAL A 107 -9.78 -2.18 -2.39
N ALA A 108 -10.46 -1.38 -1.57
CA ALA A 108 -11.03 -0.10 -1.97
C ALA A 108 -10.31 1.04 -1.24
N ILE A 109 -10.01 2.12 -1.98
CA ILE A 109 -9.43 3.33 -1.44
C ILE A 109 -10.56 4.35 -1.26
N VAL A 110 -10.88 4.66 -0.01
CA VAL A 110 -11.99 5.53 0.37
C VAL A 110 -11.45 6.77 1.07
N ALA A 111 -11.95 7.93 0.68
CA ALA A 111 -11.74 9.19 1.38
C ALA A 111 -12.96 9.55 2.22
N GLU A 112 -12.72 9.79 3.50
CA GLU A 112 -13.72 10.06 4.51
C GLU A 112 -13.25 11.26 5.33
N SER A 113 -14.07 12.31 5.44
CA SER A 113 -13.72 13.52 6.22
C SER A 113 -12.35 14.11 5.86
N GLY A 114 -11.95 14.01 4.59
CA GLY A 114 -10.64 14.47 4.10
C GLY A 114 -9.45 13.53 4.37
N ARG A 115 -9.68 12.34 4.93
CA ARG A 115 -8.64 11.31 5.14
C ARG A 115 -8.84 10.13 4.19
N GLN A 116 -7.79 9.73 3.48
CA GLN A 116 -7.80 8.57 2.60
C GLN A 116 -7.31 7.31 3.34
N ARG A 117 -8.04 6.21 3.19
CA ARG A 117 -7.69 4.89 3.74
C ARG A 117 -8.04 3.77 2.76
N ALA A 118 -7.27 2.71 2.80
CA ALA A 118 -7.58 1.46 2.10
C ALA A 118 -8.38 0.55 3.03
N TYR A 119 -9.45 -0.04 2.49
CA TYR A 119 -10.36 -0.95 3.19
C TYR A 119 -10.49 -2.25 2.39
N SER A 120 -10.50 -3.38 3.09
CA SER A 120 -10.75 -4.69 2.48
C SER A 120 -12.22 -5.10 2.61
N ALA A 121 -12.69 -6.03 1.79
CA ALA A 121 -14.05 -6.54 1.94
C ALA A 121 -14.27 -7.14 3.34
N GLY A 122 -15.36 -6.72 3.99
CA GLY A 122 -15.73 -7.08 5.36
C GLY A 122 -15.32 -6.08 6.43
N GLU A 123 -14.49 -5.08 6.11
CA GLU A 123 -14.01 -4.06 7.05
C GLU A 123 -15.06 -2.96 7.30
N THR A 124 -15.02 -2.34 8.49
CA THR A 124 -15.94 -1.26 8.89
C THR A 124 -15.24 0.10 8.78
N LEU A 125 -15.93 1.08 8.17
CA LEU A 125 -15.49 2.46 8.09
C LEU A 125 -15.48 3.09 9.49
N GLN A 126 -14.43 3.85 9.81
CA GLN A 126 -14.19 4.27 11.19
C GLN A 126 -14.86 5.59 11.61
N HIS A 127 -15.15 6.52 10.70
CA HIS A 127 -15.60 7.88 11.08
C HIS A 127 -17.04 8.22 10.67
N HIS A 128 -17.61 7.58 9.65
CA HIS A 128 -18.93 7.84 9.09
C HIS A 128 -19.81 6.59 9.19
N ASN A 129 -20.61 6.56 10.26
CA ASN A 129 -21.77 5.68 10.45
C ASN A 129 -21.52 4.17 10.61
N ASN A 130 -20.32 3.75 11.00
CA ASN A 130 -19.94 2.33 11.14
C ASN A 130 -20.38 1.47 9.94
N ALA A 131 -20.32 2.05 8.75
CA ALA A 131 -20.71 1.38 7.51
C ALA A 131 -19.75 0.20 7.28
N ARG A 132 -20.28 -1.00 7.01
CA ARG A 132 -19.47 -2.18 6.75
C ARG A 132 -19.35 -2.41 5.25
N LEU A 133 -18.13 -2.51 4.75
CA LEU A 133 -17.87 -2.81 3.35
C LEU A 133 -18.20 -4.29 3.10
N ILE A 134 -19.26 -4.56 2.34
CA ILE A 134 -19.70 -5.94 2.05
C ILE A 134 -19.02 -6.48 0.79
N GLU A 135 -18.92 -5.63 -0.22
CA GLU A 135 -18.47 -6.02 -1.55
C GLU A 135 -17.76 -4.86 -2.25
N ILE A 136 -16.71 -5.22 -3.00
CA ILE A 136 -15.94 -4.30 -3.81
C ILE A 136 -16.08 -4.71 -5.27
N ALA A 137 -16.83 -3.93 -6.04
CA ALA A 137 -17.01 -4.12 -7.48
C ALA A 137 -16.12 -3.15 -8.27
N ALA A 138 -15.94 -3.41 -9.56
CA ALA A 138 -14.96 -2.70 -10.39
C ALA A 138 -15.05 -1.15 -10.38
N HIS A 139 -16.24 -0.58 -10.22
CA HIS A 139 -16.48 0.88 -10.24
C HIS A 139 -17.29 1.38 -9.04
N ARG A 140 -17.64 0.49 -8.10
CA ARG A 140 -18.50 0.82 -6.97
C ARG A 140 -18.24 -0.09 -5.79
N ILE A 141 -18.50 0.42 -4.60
CA ILE A 141 -18.47 -0.35 -3.37
C ILE A 141 -19.89 -0.49 -2.81
N LEU A 142 -20.16 -1.63 -2.19
CA LEU A 142 -21.42 -1.90 -1.49
C LEU A 142 -21.17 -1.89 0.02
N LEU A 143 -21.92 -1.06 0.73
CA LEU A 143 -21.85 -0.88 2.17
C LEU A 143 -23.14 -1.36 2.83
N ASP A 144 -23.01 -1.98 4.00
CA ASP A 144 -24.10 -2.22 4.93
C ASP A 144 -24.07 -1.11 5.98
N VAL A 145 -25.14 -0.32 6.01
CA VAL A 145 -25.29 0.77 6.96
C VAL A 145 -26.53 0.49 7.80
N ALA A 146 -26.31 -0.05 9.00
CA ALA A 146 -27.38 -0.41 9.93
C ALA A 146 -28.46 -1.35 9.34
N GLY A 147 -28.07 -2.27 8.44
CA GLY A 147 -28.97 -3.21 7.77
C GLY A 147 -29.50 -2.72 6.41
N GLU A 148 -29.23 -1.47 6.03
CA GLU A 148 -29.58 -0.93 4.72
C GLU A 148 -28.37 -1.01 3.79
N HIS A 149 -28.55 -1.65 2.64
CA HIS A 149 -27.51 -1.76 1.62
C HIS A 149 -27.43 -0.47 0.80
N GLN A 150 -26.24 0.11 0.77
CA GLN A 150 -25.97 1.36 0.05
C GLN A 150 -24.77 1.20 -0.86
N PHE A 151 -24.72 1.92 -1.97
CA PHE A 151 -23.55 1.90 -2.85
C PHE A 151 -22.93 3.29 -3.03
N VAL A 152 -21.63 3.31 -3.29
CA VAL A 152 -20.86 4.51 -3.66
C VAL A 152 -20.08 4.22 -4.93
N GLU A 153 -20.20 5.09 -5.92
CA GLU A 153 -19.49 4.98 -7.19
C GLU A 153 -18.13 5.69 -7.14
N LEU A 154 -17.23 5.27 -8.04
CA LEU A 154 -15.91 5.87 -8.19
C LEU A 154 -16.03 7.34 -8.61
N GLU A 155 -15.32 8.22 -7.92
CA GLU A 155 -15.33 9.65 -8.26
C GLU A 155 -14.77 9.86 -9.67
N LYS A 156 -15.46 10.67 -10.47
CA LYS A 156 -14.97 11.06 -11.79
C LYS A 156 -14.01 12.22 -11.62
N ALA A 157 -12.75 12.02 -11.98
CA ALA A 157 -11.80 13.12 -12.09
C ALA A 157 -12.40 14.21 -12.99
N LYS A 158 -12.57 15.40 -12.43
CA LYS A 158 -13.17 16.56 -13.09
C LYS A 158 -12.18 17.28 -14.01
#